data_AF-A0A7V4JRJ5-F1
#
_entry.id   AF-A0A7V4JRJ5-F1
#
_cell.length_a   1.000
_cell.length_b   1.000
_cell.length_c   1.000
_cell.angle_alpha   90.00
_cell.angle_beta   90.00
_cell.angle_gamma   90.00
#
_symmetry.space_group_name_H-M   'P 1'
#
loop_
_entity.id
_entity.type
_entity.pdbx_description
1 polymer ?
#
loop_
_entity_poly.entity_id
_entity_poly.type
_entity_poly.pdbx_seq_one_letter_code
_entity_poly.pdbx_strand_id
1 'polypeptide(L)'
;MDYDTLLRAAAPLIELAVAEDIGPGDATSQALLDAECTVHGRMIAKAPGVIAGLPVAEAVFQRVDARIVFTARVAEGQEVTAGEVIAEVSGPAPAVLAAERTALNFLQRMSGIATLTRRYVDAVACTRAVILDTRKTVPGHRALDKYAVRMGGGVNHRQGLYDMLLIKDNHVDAVGGILPAVERARAARPDLPIEVEVRNLDELRQALSITPSLDRIMLDNMSLEDMRQAVVLTAGRVPLEASGGVSLETVAAIAATGVDSISVGALTHSAPALDISLDWVAPTATQDTADLDARIRRVKATLGDRLVILGHHYQRDEVLAHADIIGDSLELARGAARIDAEFIVFCGVHFMAETAAILARPGQVVVMPDPDAGCYLADTATPEAVQAAWDYLTAVFKDIEAEVTPITYVNSAAALKAFCGRHGGAVCTSSNAEAVLRAALQQRPRVFFFPDQHLGRNTARRMGIRLDEMVLWNVRQPPPAEAIRQARVILWPGACHVHQRFLPQHVHAARERAACVQVIVHPECPMQVVDLADDSGSTGYIIRAVQAALPGTRWAIGTETRLVERLQRQFPDQEIRSLAEAPPFCRYMGQTTLGNLADVLEKLARGQIENRVTVDATTAQLARLALERMLAS
;
A
#
# COMPACT_ATOMS: atom_id res chain seq x y z
N MET A 1 -18.31 2.03 3.82
CA MET A 1 -19.05 1.34 4.89
C MET A 1 -18.34 1.74 6.15
N ASP A 2 -19.00 2.54 6.98
CA ASP A 2 -18.49 2.93 8.30
C ASP A 2 -18.60 1.76 9.30
N TYR A 3 -17.99 1.92 10.47
CA TYR A 3 -18.03 0.90 11.52
C TYR A 3 -19.45 0.63 12.01
N ASP A 4 -20.31 1.66 12.08
CA ASP A 4 -21.71 1.49 12.48
C ASP A 4 -22.46 0.54 11.53
N THR A 5 -22.26 0.67 10.22
CA THR A 5 -22.87 -0.22 9.24
C THR A 5 -22.29 -1.62 9.32
N LEU A 6 -20.98 -1.76 9.57
CA LEU A 6 -20.34 -3.06 9.79
C LEU A 6 -20.94 -3.76 11.01
N LEU A 7 -21.02 -3.06 12.15
CA LEU A 7 -21.52 -3.62 13.41
C LEU A 7 -23.01 -3.98 13.32
N ARG A 8 -23.84 -3.16 12.66
CA ARG A 8 -25.24 -3.52 12.38
C ARG A 8 -25.37 -4.81 11.57
N ALA A 9 -24.49 -5.01 10.58
CA ALA A 9 -24.50 -6.23 9.78
C ALA A 9 -23.93 -7.44 10.55
N ALA A 10 -22.99 -7.22 11.47
CA ALA A 10 -22.38 -8.26 12.30
C ALA A 10 -23.29 -8.73 13.43
N ALA A 11 -24.08 -7.83 14.04
CA ALA A 11 -24.91 -8.11 15.20
C ALA A 11 -25.73 -9.42 15.11
N PRO A 12 -26.53 -9.69 14.06
CA PRO A 12 -27.29 -10.95 13.98
C PRO A 12 -26.39 -12.19 13.87
N LEU A 13 -25.19 -12.07 13.30
CA LEU A 13 -24.22 -13.15 13.21
C LEU A 13 -23.55 -13.40 14.56
N ILE A 14 -23.28 -12.34 15.32
CA ILE A 14 -22.76 -12.43 16.69
C ILE A 14 -23.78 -13.11 17.60
N GLU A 15 -25.06 -12.73 17.54
CA GLU A 15 -26.11 -13.38 18.32
C GLU A 15 -26.19 -14.88 18.01
N LEU A 16 -26.16 -15.24 16.72
CA LEU A 16 -26.19 -16.63 16.29
C LEU A 16 -24.97 -17.40 16.81
N ALA A 17 -23.76 -16.84 16.65
CA ALA A 17 -22.52 -17.49 17.06
C ALA A 17 -22.42 -17.64 18.59
N VAL A 18 -22.80 -16.62 19.35
CA VAL A 18 -22.82 -16.66 20.83
C VAL A 18 -23.84 -17.70 21.32
N ALA A 19 -25.03 -17.77 20.71
CA ALA A 19 -26.02 -18.78 21.05
C ALA A 19 -25.56 -20.21 20.73
N GLU A 20 -24.85 -20.39 19.61
CA GLU A 20 -24.26 -21.67 19.20
C GLU A 20 -23.15 -22.14 20.15
N ASP A 21 -22.21 -21.24 20.48
CA ASP A 21 -20.97 -21.59 21.19
C ASP A 21 -21.16 -21.67 22.71
N ILE A 22 -21.93 -20.75 23.32
CA ILE A 22 -22.10 -20.68 24.78
C ILE A 22 -23.24 -21.59 25.27
N GLY A 23 -24.38 -21.63 24.57
CA GLY A 23 -25.55 -22.41 24.96
C GLY A 23 -25.91 -22.25 26.47
N PRO A 24 -25.87 -23.33 27.29
CA PRO A 24 -26.14 -23.25 28.72
C PRO A 24 -25.00 -22.66 29.58
N GLY A 25 -23.80 -22.47 29.00
CA GLY A 25 -22.61 -21.91 29.64
C GLY A 25 -21.33 -22.72 29.38
N ASP A 26 -20.17 -22.11 29.66
CA ASP A 26 -18.85 -22.76 29.57
C ASP A 26 -18.60 -23.69 30.76
N ALA A 27 -18.84 -24.99 30.55
CA ALA A 27 -18.68 -26.02 31.57
C ALA A 27 -17.26 -26.11 32.14
N THR A 28 -16.23 -25.78 31.35
CA THR A 28 -14.83 -25.88 31.79
C THR A 28 -14.49 -24.72 32.70
N SER A 29 -14.79 -23.49 32.27
CA SER A 29 -14.55 -22.30 33.10
C SER A 29 -15.37 -22.32 34.39
N GLN A 30 -16.63 -22.77 34.32
CA GLN A 30 -17.48 -22.89 35.52
C GLN A 30 -16.96 -23.91 36.53
N ALA A 31 -16.28 -24.97 36.08
CA ALA A 31 -15.71 -25.98 36.96
C ALA A 31 -14.36 -25.57 37.57
N LEU A 32 -13.58 -24.75 36.86
CA LEU A 32 -12.17 -24.50 37.18
C LEU A 32 -11.87 -23.09 37.71
N LEU A 33 -12.69 -22.09 37.37
CA LEU A 33 -12.38 -20.69 37.63
C LEU A 33 -13.31 -20.08 38.67
N ASP A 34 -12.74 -19.19 39.49
CA ASP A 34 -13.53 -18.28 40.32
C ASP A 34 -14.24 -17.25 39.42
N ALA A 35 -15.51 -16.96 39.71
CA ALA A 35 -16.33 -16.02 38.96
C ALA A 35 -15.78 -14.59 38.98
N GLU A 36 -15.04 -14.23 40.03
CA GLU A 36 -14.40 -12.92 40.19
C GLU A 36 -12.94 -12.89 39.70
N CYS A 37 -12.40 -14.01 39.20
CA CYS A 37 -11.06 -14.04 38.62
C CYS A 37 -11.01 -13.15 37.38
N THR A 38 -10.04 -12.25 37.30
CA THR A 38 -9.82 -11.39 36.13
C THR A 38 -8.59 -11.83 35.35
N VAL A 39 -8.67 -11.70 34.03
CA VAL A 39 -7.56 -11.96 33.11
C VAL A 39 -7.17 -10.71 32.33
N HIS A 40 -5.90 -10.65 31.94
CA HIS A 40 -5.41 -9.83 30.83
C HIS A 40 -4.84 -10.76 29.74
N GLY A 41 -5.35 -10.65 28.52
CA GLY A 41 -4.95 -11.46 27.36
C GLY A 41 -4.53 -10.60 26.18
N ARG A 42 -3.68 -11.16 25.32
CA ARG A 42 -3.18 -10.53 24.09
C ARG A 42 -3.55 -11.36 22.87
N MET A 43 -4.14 -10.70 21.89
CA MET A 43 -4.36 -11.27 20.57
C MET A 43 -3.08 -11.10 19.75
N ILE A 44 -2.47 -12.20 19.28
CA ILE A 44 -1.16 -12.21 18.64
C ILE A 44 -1.27 -12.81 17.24
N ALA A 45 -0.72 -12.11 16.24
CA ALA A 45 -0.58 -12.63 14.89
C ALA A 45 0.41 -13.80 14.89
N LYS A 46 0.01 -15.00 14.47
CA LYS A 46 0.94 -16.13 14.30
C LYS A 46 1.53 -16.21 12.89
N ALA A 47 0.97 -15.46 11.95
CA ALA A 47 1.44 -15.33 10.58
C ALA A 47 1.38 -13.87 10.11
N PRO A 48 2.20 -13.47 9.12
CA PRO A 48 2.06 -12.14 8.52
C PRO A 48 0.74 -12.01 7.75
N GLY A 49 0.10 -10.85 7.84
CA GLY A 49 -1.19 -10.61 7.18
C GLY A 49 -1.71 -9.20 7.35
N VAL A 50 -2.91 -8.96 6.81
CA VAL A 50 -3.66 -7.71 6.95
C VAL A 50 -4.77 -7.92 7.98
N ILE A 51 -4.85 -7.04 8.98
CA ILE A 51 -5.88 -7.11 10.01
C ILE A 51 -7.19 -6.48 9.53
N ALA A 52 -8.30 -7.19 9.73
CA ALA A 52 -9.64 -6.69 9.50
C ALA A 52 -10.63 -7.38 10.46
N GLY A 53 -11.55 -6.62 11.04
CA GLY A 53 -12.60 -7.12 11.92
C GLY A 53 -12.39 -6.85 13.41
N LEU A 54 -11.46 -5.95 13.80
CA LEU A 54 -11.27 -5.56 15.20
C LEU A 54 -12.56 -5.06 15.88
N PRO A 55 -13.39 -4.20 15.26
CA PRO A 55 -14.66 -3.77 15.86
C PRO A 55 -15.64 -4.93 16.06
N VAL A 56 -15.60 -5.94 15.16
CA VAL A 56 -16.47 -7.11 15.26
C VAL A 56 -16.01 -8.02 16.41
N ALA A 57 -14.70 -8.22 16.56
CA ALA A 57 -14.14 -8.97 17.68
C ALA A 57 -14.44 -8.29 19.03
N GLU A 58 -14.27 -6.98 19.12
CA GLU A 58 -14.67 -6.18 20.28
C GLU A 58 -16.16 -6.35 20.61
N ALA A 59 -17.03 -6.26 19.60
CA ALA A 59 -18.47 -6.42 19.79
C ALA A 59 -18.86 -7.81 20.29
N VAL A 60 -18.13 -8.88 19.90
CA VAL A 60 -18.31 -10.22 20.46
C VAL A 60 -17.99 -10.22 21.96
N PHE A 61 -16.83 -9.71 22.36
CA PHE A 61 -16.45 -9.64 23.77
C PHE A 61 -17.46 -8.86 24.60
N GLN A 62 -17.84 -7.66 24.13
CA GLN A 62 -18.82 -6.81 24.81
C GLN A 62 -20.21 -7.45 24.89
N ARG A 63 -20.58 -8.25 23.88
CA ARG A 63 -21.85 -8.99 23.87
C ARG A 63 -21.87 -10.12 24.91
N VAL A 64 -20.73 -10.75 25.19
CA VAL A 64 -20.64 -11.81 26.20
C VAL A 64 -20.63 -11.20 27.61
N ASP A 65 -19.82 -10.17 27.85
CA ASP A 65 -19.83 -9.44 29.13
C ASP A 65 -19.35 -7.99 28.93
N ALA A 66 -20.19 -7.03 29.32
CA ALA A 66 -19.92 -5.60 29.20
C ALA A 66 -18.74 -5.10 30.06
N ARG A 67 -18.26 -5.91 31.01
CA ARG A 67 -17.06 -5.62 31.81
C ARG A 67 -15.76 -5.89 31.05
N ILE A 68 -15.82 -6.56 29.90
CA ILE A 68 -14.62 -6.84 29.10
C ILE A 68 -14.18 -5.56 28.39
N VAL A 69 -12.94 -5.16 28.63
CA VAL A 69 -12.25 -4.07 27.96
C VAL A 69 -11.45 -4.65 26.81
N PHE A 70 -11.72 -4.17 25.59
CA PHE A 70 -10.93 -4.47 24.40
C PHE A 70 -10.10 -3.24 24.03
N THR A 71 -8.85 -3.43 23.64
CA THR A 71 -7.98 -2.34 23.20
C THR A 71 -7.20 -2.78 21.98
N ALA A 72 -7.60 -2.28 20.81
CA ALA A 72 -6.84 -2.48 19.58
C ALA A 72 -5.43 -1.87 19.71
N ARG A 73 -4.41 -2.62 19.28
CA ARG A 73 -3.00 -2.19 19.20
C ARG A 73 -2.56 -1.87 17.77
N VAL A 74 -3.36 -2.25 16.78
CA VAL A 74 -3.16 -1.97 15.35
C VAL A 74 -4.44 -1.43 14.73
N ALA A 75 -4.32 -0.81 13.56
CA ALA A 75 -5.47 -0.27 12.82
C ALA A 75 -6.08 -1.31 11.85
N GLU A 76 -7.34 -1.09 11.48
CA GLU A 76 -7.99 -1.85 10.39
C GLU A 76 -7.26 -1.60 9.05
N GLY A 77 -6.98 -2.68 8.31
CA GLY A 77 -6.20 -2.63 7.08
C GLY A 77 -4.68 -2.55 7.28
N GLN A 78 -4.20 -2.55 8.54
CA GLN A 78 -2.78 -2.58 8.86
C GLN A 78 -2.20 -3.97 8.58
N GLU A 79 -1.00 -3.98 7.97
CA GLU A 79 -0.18 -5.19 7.85
C GLU A 79 0.61 -5.45 9.12
N VAL A 80 0.60 -6.70 9.58
CA VAL A 80 1.28 -7.18 10.78
C VAL A 80 2.26 -8.30 10.44
N THR A 81 3.28 -8.45 11.28
CA THR A 81 4.23 -9.59 11.23
C THR A 81 3.88 -10.63 12.27
N ALA A 82 4.38 -11.86 12.10
CA ALA A 82 4.22 -12.90 13.13
C ALA A 82 4.84 -12.45 14.46
N GLY A 83 4.15 -12.74 15.57
CA GLY A 83 4.50 -12.31 16.93
C GLY A 83 3.95 -10.94 17.33
N GLU A 84 3.38 -10.18 16.41
CA GLU A 84 2.86 -8.84 16.70
C GLU A 84 1.55 -8.88 17.50
N VAL A 85 1.43 -8.03 18.51
CA VAL A 85 0.21 -7.88 19.31
C VAL A 85 -0.79 -7.02 18.54
N ILE A 86 -1.95 -7.61 18.23
CA ILE A 86 -3.04 -7.01 17.46
C ILE A 86 -4.00 -6.27 18.37
N ALA A 87 -4.33 -6.85 19.52
CA ALA A 87 -5.25 -6.28 20.49
C ALA A 87 -5.00 -6.85 21.90
N GLU A 88 -5.47 -6.14 22.92
CA GLU A 88 -5.51 -6.58 24.30
C GLU A 88 -6.95 -6.71 24.77
N VAL A 89 -7.19 -7.69 25.64
CA VAL A 89 -8.50 -7.98 26.21
C VAL A 89 -8.35 -8.14 27.72
N SER A 90 -9.21 -7.52 28.51
CA SER A 90 -9.18 -7.64 29.98
C SER A 90 -10.59 -7.73 30.55
N GLY A 91 -10.80 -8.59 31.54
CA GLY A 91 -12.12 -8.73 32.17
C GLY A 91 -12.24 -10.02 32.98
N PRO A 92 -13.47 -10.41 33.34
CA PRO A 92 -13.73 -11.68 34.03
C PRO A 92 -13.25 -12.87 33.20
N ALA A 93 -12.39 -13.70 33.77
CA ALA A 93 -11.75 -14.82 33.11
C ALA A 93 -12.74 -15.80 32.45
N PRO A 94 -13.84 -16.23 33.11
CA PRO A 94 -14.84 -17.08 32.48
C PRO A 94 -15.50 -16.43 31.24
N ALA A 95 -15.73 -15.12 31.27
CA ALA A 95 -16.37 -14.41 30.16
C ALA A 95 -15.43 -14.22 28.97
N VAL A 96 -14.16 -13.90 29.24
CA VAL A 96 -13.13 -13.78 28.19
C VAL A 96 -12.93 -15.12 27.48
N LEU A 97 -12.87 -16.24 28.22
CA LEU A 97 -12.76 -17.59 27.63
C LEU A 97 -13.98 -17.98 26.81
N ALA A 98 -15.18 -17.70 27.32
CA ALA A 98 -16.42 -17.99 26.60
C ALA A 98 -16.53 -17.19 25.28
N ALA A 99 -15.95 -16.00 25.20
CA ALA A 99 -15.96 -15.16 24.00
C ALA A 99 -14.81 -15.47 23.01
N GLU A 100 -13.70 -16.05 23.49
CA GLU A 100 -12.43 -16.14 22.77
C GLU A 100 -12.57 -16.74 21.37
N ARG A 101 -13.13 -17.96 21.29
CA ARG A 101 -13.16 -18.70 20.02
C ARG A 101 -14.04 -18.01 18.99
N THR A 102 -15.20 -17.53 19.41
CA THR A 102 -16.12 -16.78 18.56
C THR A 102 -15.46 -15.49 18.05
N ALA A 103 -14.82 -14.70 18.91
CA ALA A 103 -14.15 -13.47 18.53
C ALA A 103 -12.99 -13.72 17.56
N LEU A 104 -12.14 -14.72 17.84
CA LEU A 104 -11.05 -15.12 16.96
C LEU A 104 -11.56 -15.61 15.61
N ASN A 105 -12.63 -16.40 15.54
CA ASN A 105 -13.15 -16.90 14.27
C ASN A 105 -13.59 -15.77 13.32
N PHE A 106 -14.25 -14.72 13.83
CA PHE A 106 -14.57 -13.53 13.04
C PHE A 106 -13.31 -12.81 12.56
N LEU A 107 -12.40 -12.49 13.49
CA LEU A 107 -11.19 -11.72 13.20
C LEU A 107 -10.27 -12.46 12.21
N GLN A 108 -10.02 -13.74 12.44
CA GLN A 108 -9.14 -14.57 11.60
C GLN A 108 -9.71 -14.73 10.18
N ARG A 109 -11.02 -14.94 10.02
CA ARG A 109 -11.66 -15.03 8.69
C ARG A 109 -11.54 -13.70 7.94
N MET A 110 -11.95 -12.61 8.57
CA MET A 110 -11.93 -11.29 7.95
C MET A 110 -10.49 -10.87 7.59
N SER A 111 -9.54 -11.08 8.51
CA SER A 111 -8.12 -10.82 8.26
C SER A 111 -7.55 -11.73 7.15
N GLY A 112 -8.00 -12.98 7.06
CA GLY A 112 -7.67 -13.90 5.97
C GLY A 112 -8.09 -13.37 4.58
N ILE A 113 -9.32 -12.87 4.46
CA ILE A 113 -9.85 -12.25 3.24
C ILE A 113 -9.06 -10.99 2.87
N ALA A 114 -8.79 -10.12 3.86
CA ALA A 114 -8.01 -8.91 3.65
C ALA A 114 -6.58 -9.23 3.17
N THR A 115 -5.96 -10.25 3.79
CA THR A 115 -4.61 -10.73 3.45
C THR A 115 -4.56 -11.27 2.03
N LEU A 116 -5.50 -12.14 1.64
CA LEU A 116 -5.55 -12.67 0.27
C LEU A 116 -5.80 -11.54 -0.74
N THR A 117 -6.70 -10.61 -0.43
CA THR A 117 -6.99 -9.47 -1.30
C THR A 117 -5.76 -8.60 -1.52
N ARG A 118 -4.99 -8.29 -0.46
CA ARG A 118 -3.73 -7.53 -0.57
C ARG A 118 -2.77 -8.18 -1.57
N ARG A 119 -2.63 -9.51 -1.55
CA ARG A 119 -1.77 -10.23 -2.51
C ARG A 119 -2.20 -10.01 -3.97
N TYR A 120 -3.50 -10.00 -4.26
CA TYR A 120 -3.99 -9.71 -5.61
C TYR A 120 -3.77 -8.25 -6.00
N VAL A 121 -4.01 -7.31 -5.07
CA VAL A 121 -3.81 -5.87 -5.29
C VAL A 121 -2.34 -5.57 -5.60
N ASP A 122 -1.42 -6.19 -4.85
CA ASP A 122 0.02 -6.02 -5.07
C ASP A 122 0.47 -6.67 -6.38
N ALA A 123 -0.14 -7.78 -6.79
CA ALA A 123 0.19 -8.48 -8.05
C ALA A 123 -0.22 -7.69 -9.31
N VAL A 124 -1.19 -6.78 -9.21
CA VAL A 124 -1.63 -5.90 -10.31
C VAL A 124 -1.14 -4.47 -10.16
N ALA A 125 -0.30 -4.21 -9.16
CA ALA A 125 0.35 -2.93 -8.99
C ALA A 125 1.09 -2.51 -10.27
N CYS A 126 1.19 -1.20 -10.49
CA CYS A 126 1.72 -0.61 -11.72
C CYS A 126 0.88 -0.81 -13.00
N THR A 127 -0.32 -1.39 -12.88
CA THR A 127 -1.32 -1.40 -13.95
C THR A 127 -2.47 -0.46 -13.59
N ARG A 128 -3.41 -0.27 -14.52
CA ARG A 128 -4.64 0.47 -14.23
C ARG A 128 -5.70 -0.38 -13.51
N ALA A 129 -5.51 -1.70 -13.46
CA ALA A 129 -6.53 -2.64 -13.03
C ALA A 129 -6.75 -2.57 -11.52
N VAL A 130 -8.01 -2.45 -11.09
CA VAL A 130 -8.39 -2.63 -9.68
C VAL A 130 -8.94 -4.04 -9.44
N ILE A 131 -8.68 -4.59 -8.26
CA ILE A 131 -9.20 -5.89 -7.86
C ILE A 131 -10.60 -5.74 -7.27
N LEU A 132 -11.54 -6.50 -7.78
CA LEU A 132 -12.93 -6.51 -7.33
C LEU A 132 -13.30 -7.79 -6.60
N ASP A 133 -14.09 -7.63 -5.54
CA ASP A 133 -14.82 -8.76 -4.96
C ASP A 133 -15.93 -9.26 -5.89
N THR A 134 -16.60 -10.32 -5.45
CA THR A 134 -17.82 -10.79 -6.11
C THR A 134 -18.94 -10.96 -5.08
N ARG A 135 -20.03 -11.62 -5.49
CA ARG A 135 -21.09 -12.07 -4.57
C ARG A 135 -20.95 -13.51 -4.09
N LYS A 136 -19.83 -14.17 -4.42
CA LYS A 136 -19.47 -15.52 -3.95
C LYS A 136 -18.96 -15.46 -2.51
N THR A 137 -19.81 -15.03 -1.58
CA THR A 137 -19.51 -14.87 -0.16
C THR A 137 -20.15 -15.99 0.65
N VAL A 138 -19.74 -16.15 1.91
CA VAL A 138 -20.49 -16.99 2.84
C VAL A 138 -21.91 -16.39 3.02
N PRO A 139 -22.98 -17.20 3.01
CA PRO A 139 -24.34 -16.72 3.24
C PRO A 139 -24.45 -15.95 4.57
N GLY A 140 -25.14 -14.82 4.58
CA GLY A 140 -25.24 -13.92 5.75
C GLY A 140 -24.02 -13.02 5.98
N HIS A 141 -22.80 -13.47 5.65
CA HIS A 141 -21.54 -12.76 5.96
C HIS A 141 -21.11 -11.69 4.94
N ARG A 142 -21.91 -11.45 3.89
CA ARG A 142 -21.49 -10.62 2.74
C ARG A 142 -20.93 -9.25 3.13
N ALA A 143 -21.57 -8.55 4.06
CA ALA A 143 -21.10 -7.23 4.48
C ALA A 143 -19.70 -7.29 5.11
N LEU A 144 -19.45 -8.29 5.96
CA LEU A 144 -18.16 -8.51 6.63
C LEU A 144 -17.08 -8.95 5.63
N ASP A 145 -17.41 -9.92 4.76
CA ASP A 145 -16.49 -10.43 3.74
C ASP A 145 -16.05 -9.29 2.79
N LYS A 146 -16.99 -8.46 2.32
CA LYS A 146 -16.69 -7.32 1.43
C LYS A 146 -15.97 -6.19 2.16
N TYR A 147 -16.29 -5.96 3.43
CA TYR A 147 -15.53 -5.03 4.26
C TYR A 147 -14.06 -5.47 4.37
N ALA A 148 -13.81 -6.77 4.59
CA ALA A 148 -12.46 -7.32 4.63
C ALA A 148 -11.70 -7.16 3.29
N VAL A 149 -12.36 -7.36 2.14
CA VAL A 149 -11.78 -7.06 0.82
C VAL A 149 -11.29 -5.61 0.76
N ARG A 150 -12.12 -4.67 1.22
CA ARG A 150 -11.73 -3.25 1.25
C ARG A 150 -10.52 -2.99 2.14
N MET A 151 -10.40 -3.65 3.29
CA MET A 151 -9.23 -3.55 4.16
C MET A 151 -7.96 -4.09 3.47
N GLY A 152 -8.11 -5.13 2.63
CA GLY A 152 -7.07 -5.61 1.73
C GLY A 152 -6.75 -4.67 0.54
N GLY A 153 -7.48 -3.56 0.38
CA GLY A 153 -7.31 -2.59 -0.71
C GLY A 153 -8.04 -2.95 -2.00
N GLY A 154 -8.88 -3.99 -2.01
CA GLY A 154 -9.79 -4.26 -3.12
C GLY A 154 -10.99 -3.31 -3.13
N VAL A 155 -11.75 -3.33 -4.21
CA VAL A 155 -12.95 -2.51 -4.38
C VAL A 155 -14.17 -3.42 -4.45
N ASN A 156 -15.29 -2.99 -3.87
CA ASN A 156 -16.52 -3.78 -3.92
C ASN A 156 -17.16 -3.62 -5.31
N HIS A 157 -17.52 -4.73 -5.96
CA HIS A 157 -18.22 -4.75 -7.24
C HIS A 157 -19.67 -4.25 -7.09
N ARG A 158 -20.54 -5.11 -6.55
CA ARG A 158 -21.89 -4.75 -6.09
C ARG A 158 -22.24 -5.46 -4.80
N GLN A 159 -23.07 -4.87 -3.95
CA GLN A 159 -23.54 -5.47 -2.70
C GLN A 159 -24.56 -6.58 -2.96
N GLY A 160 -25.49 -6.40 -3.91
CA GLY A 160 -26.67 -7.26 -4.04
C GLY A 160 -27.10 -7.54 -5.47
N LEU A 161 -28.36 -7.98 -5.63
CA LEU A 161 -29.04 -7.96 -6.92
C LEU A 161 -29.71 -6.61 -7.20
N TYR A 162 -29.79 -5.75 -6.18
CA TYR A 162 -30.67 -4.58 -6.13
C TYR A 162 -29.99 -3.26 -6.48
N ASP A 163 -28.66 -3.21 -6.50
CA ASP A 163 -27.83 -2.00 -6.59
C ASP A 163 -27.08 -1.85 -7.92
N MET A 164 -27.10 -2.88 -8.76
CA MET A 164 -26.57 -2.82 -10.13
C MET A 164 -27.18 -3.92 -11.00
N LEU A 165 -27.53 -3.54 -12.24
CA LEU A 165 -28.00 -4.47 -13.27
C LEU A 165 -26.80 -5.13 -13.96
N LEU A 166 -26.55 -6.40 -13.63
CA LEU A 166 -25.55 -7.24 -14.32
C LEU A 166 -26.28 -8.15 -15.31
N ILE A 167 -26.17 -7.82 -16.59
CA ILE A 167 -26.75 -8.58 -17.70
C ILE A 167 -25.73 -9.66 -18.10
N LYS A 168 -26.07 -10.93 -17.80
CA LYS A 168 -25.24 -12.10 -18.11
C LYS A 168 -25.68 -12.75 -19.41
N ASP A 169 -24.86 -13.66 -19.91
CA ASP A 169 -25.16 -14.55 -21.03
C ASP A 169 -26.59 -15.11 -21.01
N ASN A 170 -27.03 -15.65 -19.87
CA ASN A 170 -28.35 -16.24 -19.70
C ASN A 170 -29.48 -15.19 -19.83
N HIS A 171 -29.23 -13.95 -19.42
CA HIS A 171 -30.19 -12.86 -19.59
C HIS A 171 -30.26 -12.41 -21.05
N VAL A 172 -29.11 -12.31 -21.71
CA VAL A 172 -28.99 -11.97 -23.13
C VAL A 172 -29.74 -13.00 -23.98
N ASP A 173 -29.49 -14.29 -23.74
CA ASP A 173 -30.10 -15.39 -24.46
C ASP A 173 -31.63 -15.44 -24.20
N ALA A 174 -32.08 -15.19 -22.97
CA ALA A 174 -33.50 -15.16 -22.62
C ALA A 174 -34.27 -13.99 -23.25
N VAL A 175 -33.60 -12.86 -23.51
CA VAL A 175 -34.23 -11.64 -24.05
C VAL A 175 -34.02 -11.51 -25.57
N GLY A 176 -33.17 -12.35 -26.17
CA GLY A 176 -32.93 -12.39 -27.60
C GLY A 176 -31.86 -11.42 -28.10
N GLY A 177 -30.89 -11.06 -27.24
CA GLY A 177 -29.72 -10.25 -27.63
C GLY A 177 -29.36 -9.14 -26.64
N ILE A 178 -28.16 -8.59 -26.80
CA ILE A 178 -27.59 -7.58 -25.88
C ILE A 178 -28.39 -6.28 -25.92
N LEU A 179 -28.66 -5.75 -27.11
CA LEU A 179 -29.39 -4.48 -27.26
C LEU A 179 -30.80 -4.54 -26.62
N PRO A 180 -31.66 -5.52 -26.94
CA PRO A 180 -32.95 -5.66 -26.27
C PRO A 180 -32.86 -5.82 -24.75
N ALA A 181 -31.84 -6.53 -24.24
CA ALA A 181 -31.62 -6.68 -22.81
C ALA A 181 -31.29 -5.33 -22.13
N VAL A 182 -30.40 -4.54 -22.72
CA VAL A 182 -30.00 -3.23 -22.20
C VAL A 182 -31.15 -2.23 -22.27
N GLU A 183 -31.91 -2.19 -23.36
CA GLU A 183 -33.07 -1.29 -23.51
C GLU A 183 -34.14 -1.57 -22.44
N ARG A 184 -34.47 -2.85 -22.21
CA ARG A 184 -35.40 -3.25 -21.15
C ARG A 184 -34.87 -2.89 -19.75
N ALA A 185 -33.58 -3.12 -19.52
CA ALA A 185 -32.91 -2.77 -18.28
C ALA A 185 -33.01 -1.27 -17.97
N ARG A 186 -32.69 -0.40 -18.94
CA ARG A 186 -32.78 1.07 -18.80
C ARG A 186 -34.20 1.55 -18.59
N ALA A 187 -35.17 0.99 -19.33
CA ALA A 187 -36.56 1.35 -19.19
C ALA A 187 -37.11 0.99 -17.80
N ALA A 188 -36.68 -0.15 -17.25
CA ALA A 188 -37.15 -0.63 -15.96
C ALA A 188 -36.47 0.06 -14.76
N ARG A 189 -35.15 0.32 -14.84
CA ARG A 189 -34.34 0.88 -13.74
C ARG A 189 -33.32 1.89 -14.27
N PRO A 190 -33.76 3.09 -14.66
CA PRO A 190 -32.88 4.14 -15.18
C PRO A 190 -31.94 4.71 -14.10
N ASP A 191 -32.22 4.43 -12.81
CA ASP A 191 -31.46 4.86 -11.65
C ASP A 191 -30.23 4.00 -11.35
N LEU A 192 -30.15 2.79 -11.93
CA LEU A 192 -29.08 1.84 -11.62
C LEU A 192 -28.02 1.77 -12.73
N PRO A 193 -26.74 1.59 -12.36
CA PRO A 193 -25.70 1.30 -13.34
C PRO A 193 -25.96 -0.06 -14.02
N ILE A 194 -25.51 -0.17 -15.27
CA ILE A 194 -25.65 -1.36 -16.11
C ILE A 194 -24.28 -1.86 -16.53
N GLU A 195 -24.04 -3.13 -16.20
CA GLU A 195 -22.91 -3.91 -16.68
C GLU A 195 -23.39 -5.06 -17.57
N VAL A 196 -22.69 -5.27 -18.68
CA VAL A 196 -22.99 -6.36 -19.63
C VAL A 196 -21.80 -7.31 -19.73
N GLU A 197 -22.06 -8.61 -19.56
CA GLU A 197 -21.12 -9.70 -19.79
C GLU A 197 -21.08 -10.02 -21.30
N VAL A 198 -19.89 -10.06 -21.89
CA VAL A 198 -19.65 -10.41 -23.29
C VAL A 198 -18.70 -11.60 -23.40
N ARG A 199 -19.00 -12.50 -24.34
CA ARG A 199 -18.28 -13.76 -24.55
C ARG A 199 -17.15 -13.64 -25.58
N ASN A 200 -17.23 -12.65 -26.46
CA ASN A 200 -16.30 -12.48 -27.58
C ASN A 200 -16.28 -11.03 -28.10
N LEU A 201 -15.38 -10.76 -29.06
CA LEU A 201 -15.19 -9.43 -29.63
C LEU A 201 -16.39 -8.91 -30.44
N ASP A 202 -17.25 -9.79 -30.97
CA ASP A 202 -18.44 -9.37 -31.71
C ASP A 202 -19.53 -8.87 -30.77
N GLU A 203 -19.76 -9.58 -29.66
CA GLU A 203 -20.62 -9.11 -28.58
C GLU A 203 -20.11 -7.81 -27.95
N LEU A 204 -18.78 -7.67 -27.79
CA LEU A 204 -18.18 -6.41 -27.38
C LEU A 204 -18.50 -5.27 -28.35
N ARG A 205 -18.38 -5.49 -29.67
CA ARG A 205 -18.75 -4.48 -30.68
C ARG A 205 -20.22 -4.09 -30.59
N GLN A 206 -21.12 -5.06 -30.36
CA GLN A 206 -22.54 -4.79 -30.15
C GLN A 206 -22.75 -3.93 -28.89
N ALA A 207 -22.17 -4.32 -27.76
CA ALA A 207 -22.26 -3.56 -26.51
C ALA A 207 -21.73 -2.12 -26.65
N LEU A 208 -20.60 -1.92 -27.33
CA LEU A 208 -19.99 -0.61 -27.57
C LEU A 208 -20.78 0.30 -28.53
N SER A 209 -21.70 -0.26 -29.32
CA SER A 209 -22.57 0.51 -30.22
C SER A 209 -23.80 1.10 -29.55
N ILE A 210 -24.11 0.67 -28.33
CA ILE A 210 -25.28 1.11 -27.58
C ILE A 210 -25.08 2.56 -27.09
N THR A 211 -26.11 3.39 -27.29
CA THR A 211 -26.15 4.78 -26.87
C THR A 211 -27.37 5.05 -25.97
N PRO A 212 -27.24 5.73 -24.82
CA PRO A 212 -26.00 6.14 -24.14
C PRO A 212 -25.04 4.97 -23.87
N SER A 213 -23.77 5.24 -23.58
CA SER A 213 -22.78 4.20 -23.26
C SER A 213 -23.16 3.42 -22.00
N LEU A 214 -22.70 2.17 -21.90
CA LEU A 214 -22.82 1.34 -20.71
C LEU A 214 -21.88 1.85 -19.60
N ASP A 215 -22.20 1.53 -18.34
CA ASP A 215 -21.33 1.88 -17.21
C ASP A 215 -20.10 0.97 -17.14
N ARG A 216 -20.23 -0.29 -17.60
CA ARG A 216 -19.14 -1.28 -17.63
C ARG A 216 -19.43 -2.42 -18.61
N ILE A 217 -18.37 -3.03 -19.14
CA ILE A 217 -18.45 -4.27 -19.92
C ILE A 217 -17.51 -5.31 -19.30
N MET A 218 -18.03 -6.51 -19.03
CA MET A 218 -17.28 -7.65 -18.49
C MET A 218 -16.86 -8.60 -19.61
N LEU A 219 -15.57 -8.84 -19.73
CA LEU A 219 -14.93 -9.84 -20.60
C LEU A 219 -14.88 -11.17 -19.85
N ASP A 220 -15.84 -12.07 -20.07
CA ASP A 220 -15.92 -13.34 -19.35
C ASP A 220 -15.13 -14.45 -20.05
N ASN A 221 -14.16 -15.03 -19.34
CA ASN A 221 -13.33 -16.16 -19.80
C ASN A 221 -12.63 -15.93 -21.16
N MET A 222 -12.39 -14.67 -21.55
CA MET A 222 -11.68 -14.33 -22.79
C MET A 222 -10.18 -14.61 -22.69
N SER A 223 -9.51 -14.88 -23.82
CA SER A 223 -8.07 -15.09 -23.83
C SER A 223 -7.30 -13.77 -23.61
N LEU A 224 -6.03 -13.84 -23.19
CA LEU A 224 -5.19 -12.63 -23.06
C LEU A 224 -5.00 -11.89 -24.39
N GLU A 225 -5.10 -12.59 -25.53
CA GLU A 225 -5.05 -11.96 -26.84
C GLU A 225 -6.33 -11.17 -27.10
N ASP A 226 -7.49 -11.80 -26.90
CA ASP A 226 -8.78 -11.15 -27.11
C ASP A 226 -8.97 -9.97 -26.15
N MET A 227 -8.53 -10.08 -24.88
CA MET A 227 -8.56 -8.96 -23.94
C MET A 227 -7.76 -7.75 -24.43
N ARG A 228 -6.57 -7.96 -25.01
CA ARG A 228 -5.78 -6.86 -25.60
C ARG A 228 -6.50 -6.23 -26.77
N GLN A 229 -7.10 -7.05 -27.64
CA GLN A 229 -7.90 -6.56 -28.76
C GLN A 229 -9.14 -5.79 -28.25
N ALA A 230 -9.78 -6.27 -27.18
CA ALA A 230 -10.93 -5.62 -26.55
C ALA A 230 -10.56 -4.24 -25.99
N VAL A 231 -9.40 -4.10 -25.33
CA VAL A 231 -8.87 -2.82 -24.84
C VAL A 231 -8.64 -1.84 -25.99
N VAL A 232 -8.03 -2.31 -27.10
CA VAL A 232 -7.82 -1.49 -28.30
C VAL A 232 -9.15 -1.06 -28.93
N LEU A 233 -10.09 -1.99 -29.12
CA LEU A 233 -11.41 -1.71 -29.71
C LEU A 233 -12.22 -0.73 -28.86
N THR A 234 -12.16 -0.87 -27.54
CA THR A 234 -12.91 -0.04 -26.61
C THR A 234 -12.36 1.39 -26.57
N ALA A 235 -11.04 1.55 -26.71
CA ALA A 235 -10.37 2.85 -26.76
C ALA A 235 -10.75 3.78 -25.60
N GLY A 236 -10.96 3.20 -24.40
CA GLY A 236 -11.34 3.94 -23.18
C GLY A 236 -12.77 4.47 -23.15
N ARG A 237 -13.64 4.11 -24.10
CA ARG A 237 -15.04 4.59 -24.15
C ARG A 237 -15.91 4.05 -23.00
N VAL A 238 -15.63 2.83 -22.54
CA VAL A 238 -16.35 2.15 -21.46
C VAL A 238 -15.31 1.38 -20.62
N PRO A 239 -15.36 1.42 -19.28
CA PRO A 239 -14.49 0.60 -18.45
C PRO A 239 -14.65 -0.89 -18.73
N LEU A 240 -13.54 -1.61 -18.86
CA LEU A 240 -13.50 -3.05 -19.06
C LEU A 240 -13.17 -3.80 -17.78
N GLU A 241 -13.96 -4.82 -17.48
CA GLU A 241 -13.73 -5.76 -16.39
C GLU A 241 -13.35 -7.13 -16.95
N ALA A 242 -12.31 -7.77 -16.40
CA ALA A 242 -12.01 -9.17 -16.69
C ALA A 242 -12.56 -10.09 -15.59
N SER A 243 -13.14 -11.21 -15.99
CA SER A 243 -13.64 -12.26 -15.09
C SER A 243 -13.34 -13.65 -15.67
N GLY A 244 -13.31 -14.66 -14.78
CA GLY A 244 -13.10 -16.05 -15.16
C GLY A 244 -11.63 -16.49 -15.09
N GLY A 245 -11.37 -17.64 -14.47
CA GLY A 245 -10.02 -18.22 -14.37
C GLY A 245 -8.96 -17.36 -13.65
N VAL A 246 -9.37 -16.37 -12.86
CA VAL A 246 -8.43 -15.47 -12.18
C VAL A 246 -7.81 -16.14 -10.96
N SER A 247 -6.48 -16.18 -10.93
CA SER A 247 -5.66 -16.66 -9.82
C SER A 247 -4.45 -15.75 -9.62
N LEU A 248 -3.66 -15.94 -8.56
CA LEU A 248 -2.45 -15.13 -8.33
C LEU A 248 -1.40 -15.33 -9.44
N GLU A 249 -1.43 -16.48 -10.11
CA GLU A 249 -0.55 -16.81 -11.23
C GLU A 249 -0.98 -16.09 -12.52
N THR A 250 -2.28 -15.83 -12.71
CA THR A 250 -2.82 -15.25 -13.96
C THR A 250 -3.09 -13.75 -13.87
N VAL A 251 -3.39 -13.23 -12.68
CA VAL A 251 -3.90 -11.85 -12.49
C VAL A 251 -2.97 -10.77 -13.05
N ALA A 252 -1.65 -10.92 -12.88
CA ALA A 252 -0.68 -9.95 -13.38
C ALA A 252 -0.68 -9.87 -14.93
N ALA A 253 -0.83 -11.02 -15.60
CA ALA A 253 -0.91 -11.07 -17.07
C ALA A 253 -2.23 -10.51 -17.59
N ILE A 254 -3.34 -10.74 -16.88
CA ILE A 254 -4.65 -10.15 -17.16
C ILE A 254 -4.58 -8.64 -17.02
N ALA A 255 -4.05 -8.13 -15.91
CA ALA A 255 -3.91 -6.69 -15.66
C ALA A 255 -3.03 -6.00 -16.72
N ALA A 256 -1.96 -6.67 -17.18
CA ALA A 256 -1.09 -6.19 -18.25
C ALA A 256 -1.77 -6.08 -19.63
N THR A 257 -2.97 -6.64 -19.82
CA THR A 257 -3.75 -6.41 -21.06
C THR A 257 -4.28 -4.98 -21.15
N GLY A 258 -4.41 -4.28 -20.01
CA GLY A 258 -4.92 -2.91 -19.94
C GLY A 258 -6.41 -2.81 -19.59
N VAL A 259 -7.04 -3.87 -19.07
CA VAL A 259 -8.38 -3.81 -18.45
C VAL A 259 -8.38 -2.92 -17.21
N ASP A 260 -9.53 -2.34 -16.88
CA ASP A 260 -9.69 -1.37 -15.78
C ASP A 260 -9.99 -2.06 -14.45
N SER A 261 -10.60 -3.24 -14.47
CA SER A 261 -10.87 -4.03 -13.27
C SER A 261 -10.81 -5.54 -13.49
N ILE A 262 -10.60 -6.30 -12.41
CA ILE A 262 -10.55 -7.76 -12.43
C ILE A 262 -11.37 -8.31 -11.26
N SER A 263 -12.39 -9.09 -11.56
CA SER A 263 -13.26 -9.74 -10.57
C SER A 263 -12.68 -11.06 -10.09
N VAL A 264 -12.49 -11.19 -8.76
CA VAL A 264 -11.87 -12.36 -8.13
C VAL A 264 -12.81 -12.99 -7.11
N GLY A 265 -13.42 -14.12 -7.47
CA GLY A 265 -14.32 -14.86 -6.58
C GLY A 265 -13.61 -15.42 -5.35
N ALA A 266 -12.38 -15.93 -5.53
CA ALA A 266 -11.63 -16.64 -4.52
C ALA A 266 -11.34 -15.81 -3.25
N LEU A 267 -11.41 -14.47 -3.35
CA LEU A 267 -11.19 -13.57 -2.22
C LEU A 267 -12.11 -13.88 -1.03
N THR A 268 -13.38 -14.21 -1.28
CA THR A 268 -14.39 -14.32 -0.22
C THR A 268 -14.81 -15.77 0.09
N HIS A 269 -14.68 -16.69 -0.87
CA HIS A 269 -15.03 -18.11 -0.67
C HIS A 269 -13.84 -19.04 -0.44
N SER A 270 -12.61 -18.60 -0.71
CA SER A 270 -11.40 -19.45 -0.64
C SER A 270 -10.25 -18.85 0.17
N ALA A 271 -10.43 -17.69 0.80
CA ALA A 271 -9.39 -17.12 1.65
C ALA A 271 -9.11 -18.01 2.87
N PRO A 272 -7.84 -18.41 3.10
CA PRO A 272 -7.46 -19.06 4.35
C PRO A 272 -7.59 -18.06 5.49
N ALA A 273 -8.01 -18.54 6.67
CA ALA A 273 -8.04 -17.72 7.87
C ALA A 273 -6.60 -17.30 8.25
N LEU A 274 -6.41 -16.06 8.68
CA LEU A 274 -5.13 -15.62 9.25
C LEU A 274 -5.00 -16.21 10.66
N ASP A 275 -3.90 -16.89 10.96
CA ASP A 275 -3.70 -17.51 12.26
C ASP A 275 -3.44 -16.45 13.36
N ILE A 276 -4.34 -16.37 14.34
CA ILE A 276 -4.30 -15.43 15.46
C ILE A 276 -4.64 -16.21 16.73
N SER A 277 -3.83 -16.07 17.78
CA SER A 277 -4.14 -16.64 19.10
C SER A 277 -4.51 -15.57 20.12
N LEU A 278 -5.17 -15.97 21.21
CA LEU A 278 -5.30 -15.18 22.43
C LEU A 278 -4.42 -15.82 23.51
N ASP A 279 -3.31 -15.18 23.85
CA ASP A 279 -2.37 -15.69 24.85
C ASP A 279 -2.54 -14.91 26.17
N TRP A 280 -2.52 -15.64 27.29
CA TRP A 280 -2.73 -15.08 28.62
C TRP A 280 -1.44 -14.49 29.15
N VAL A 281 -1.54 -13.32 29.76
CA VAL A 281 -0.38 -12.59 30.25
C VAL A 281 -0.58 -12.35 31.73
N ALA A 282 0.40 -12.76 32.55
CA ALA A 282 0.36 -12.46 33.99
C ALA A 282 0.22 -10.93 34.19
N PRO A 283 -0.47 -10.44 35.24
CA PRO A 283 -0.77 -9.00 35.42
C PRO A 283 0.45 -8.07 35.38
N THR A 284 1.66 -8.59 35.55
CA THR A 284 2.92 -7.85 35.46
C THR A 284 3.44 -7.66 34.03
N ALA A 285 2.91 -8.37 33.03
CA ALA A 285 3.53 -8.46 31.71
C ALA A 285 3.00 -7.45 30.68
N THR A 286 2.46 -6.30 31.11
CA THR A 286 2.59 -5.00 30.39
C THR A 286 4.05 -4.62 30.10
N GLN A 287 4.99 -5.45 30.53
CA GLN A 287 6.44 -5.33 30.43
C GLN A 287 7.02 -5.50 29.02
N ASP A 288 6.43 -6.16 28.01
CA ASP A 288 7.21 -6.40 26.77
C ASP A 288 7.65 -5.13 26.02
N THR A 289 6.75 -4.16 25.77
CA THR A 289 7.15 -2.91 25.09
C THR A 289 7.96 -2.00 26.01
N ALA A 290 7.58 -1.88 27.29
CA ALA A 290 8.30 -1.06 28.25
C ALA A 290 9.70 -1.63 28.59
N ASP A 291 9.85 -2.95 28.61
CA ASP A 291 11.12 -3.65 28.75
C ASP A 291 11.97 -3.49 27.49
N LEU A 292 11.39 -3.67 26.30
CA LEU A 292 12.09 -3.39 25.03
C LEU A 292 12.57 -1.94 24.95
N ASP A 293 11.74 -0.97 25.34
CA ASP A 293 12.13 0.44 25.44
C ASP A 293 13.28 0.63 26.42
N ALA A 294 13.21 0.03 27.61
CA ALA A 294 14.26 0.12 28.62
C ALA A 294 15.56 -0.58 28.17
N ARG A 295 15.47 -1.70 27.44
CA ARG A 295 16.60 -2.42 26.82
C ARG A 295 17.27 -1.54 25.78
N ILE A 296 16.52 -0.98 24.83
CA ILE A 296 17.05 -0.08 23.80
C ILE A 296 17.74 1.13 24.44
N ARG A 297 17.10 1.81 25.41
CA ARG A 297 17.70 2.96 26.10
C ARG A 297 19.00 2.59 26.82
N ARG A 298 19.07 1.43 27.49
CA ARG A 298 20.31 0.94 28.13
C ARG A 298 21.41 0.71 27.11
N VAL A 299 21.10 0.11 25.98
CA VAL A 299 22.09 -0.12 24.91
C VAL A 299 22.56 1.18 24.28
N LYS A 300 21.64 2.10 23.96
CA LYS A 300 21.99 3.43 23.46
C LYS A 300 22.94 4.16 24.42
N ALA A 301 22.67 4.09 25.73
CA ALA A 301 23.55 4.66 26.75
C ALA A 301 24.94 3.97 26.80
N THR A 302 25.00 2.67 26.52
CA THR A 302 26.26 1.91 26.49
C THR A 302 27.12 2.23 25.27
N LEU A 303 26.50 2.38 24.10
CA LEU A 303 27.19 2.73 22.86
C LEU A 303 27.52 4.23 22.77
N GLY A 304 26.72 5.09 23.40
CA GLY A 304 26.93 6.54 23.44
C GLY A 304 27.06 7.14 22.04
N ASP A 305 28.02 8.05 21.87
CA ASP A 305 28.29 8.75 20.61
C ASP A 305 28.78 7.83 19.46
N ARG A 306 29.05 6.55 19.74
CA ARG A 306 29.38 5.56 18.73
C ARG A 306 28.17 5.10 17.92
N LEU A 307 26.95 5.41 18.34
CA LEU A 307 25.71 4.98 17.69
C LEU A 307 24.87 6.18 17.25
N VAL A 308 24.36 6.12 16.01
CA VAL A 308 23.25 6.95 15.54
C VAL A 308 22.16 6.07 14.94
N ILE A 309 20.91 6.32 15.31
CA ILE A 309 19.72 5.67 14.76
C ILE A 309 19.01 6.64 13.82
N LEU A 310 18.84 6.24 12.57
CA LEU A 310 18.14 6.98 11.53
C LEU A 310 16.74 6.40 11.32
N GLY A 311 15.69 7.23 11.41
CA GLY A 311 14.30 6.79 11.25
C GLY A 311 13.57 7.49 10.11
N HIS A 312 12.99 6.75 9.18
CA HIS A 312 12.12 7.35 8.15
C HIS A 312 10.74 7.71 8.72
N HIS A 313 10.12 8.78 8.24
CA HIS A 313 8.79 9.22 8.71
C HIS A 313 7.66 8.18 8.60
N TYR A 314 7.79 7.13 7.79
CA TYR A 314 6.80 6.04 7.71
C TYR A 314 7.03 4.90 8.71
N GLN A 315 8.07 5.00 9.54
CA GLN A 315 8.32 4.02 10.61
C GLN A 315 7.23 4.07 11.69
N ARG A 316 7.17 2.98 12.46
CA ARG A 316 6.33 2.86 13.65
C ARG A 316 6.74 3.90 14.69
N ASP A 317 5.77 4.42 15.44
CA ASP A 317 6.02 5.50 16.39
C ASP A 317 6.91 5.03 17.56
N GLU A 318 6.73 3.79 18.01
CA GLU A 318 7.58 3.18 19.03
C GLU A 318 9.04 3.02 18.57
N VAL A 319 9.28 2.80 17.28
CA VAL A 319 10.64 2.75 16.70
C VAL A 319 11.22 4.17 16.60
N LEU A 320 10.43 5.12 16.09
CA LEU A 320 10.85 6.51 15.94
C LEU A 320 11.16 7.20 17.27
N ALA A 321 10.54 6.77 18.37
CA ALA A 321 10.86 7.26 19.71
C ALA A 321 12.33 7.05 20.12
N HIS A 322 13.04 6.12 19.45
CA HIS A 322 14.47 5.86 19.66
C HIS A 322 15.36 6.40 18.56
N ALA A 323 14.82 6.98 17.49
CA ALA A 323 15.61 7.55 16.40
C ALA A 323 16.26 8.88 16.82
N ASP A 324 17.53 9.07 16.46
CA ASP A 324 18.29 10.30 16.72
C ASP A 324 18.08 11.32 15.61
N ILE A 325 17.86 10.86 14.37
CA ILE A 325 17.49 11.70 13.23
C ILE A 325 16.27 11.08 12.56
N ILE A 326 15.23 11.90 12.39
CA ILE A 326 14.00 11.54 11.69
C ILE A 326 13.87 12.42 10.45
N GLY A 327 13.57 11.83 9.31
CA GLY A 327 13.42 12.61 8.08
C GLY A 327 12.83 11.85 6.89
N ASP A 328 12.62 12.59 5.80
CA ASP A 328 12.43 12.02 4.48
C ASP A 328 13.74 11.48 3.89
N SER A 329 13.71 10.85 2.72
CA SER A 329 14.91 10.27 2.12
C SER A 329 16.05 11.27 1.84
N LEU A 330 15.73 12.54 1.58
CA LEU A 330 16.75 13.57 1.32
C LEU A 330 17.38 14.03 2.63
N GLU A 331 16.57 14.27 3.65
CA GLU A 331 17.00 14.64 4.99
C GLU A 331 17.89 13.55 5.61
N LEU A 332 17.49 12.27 5.47
CA LEU A 332 18.28 11.14 5.94
C LEU A 332 19.58 10.95 5.16
N ALA A 333 19.59 11.13 3.84
CA ALA A 333 20.83 11.08 3.05
C ALA A 333 21.80 12.20 3.44
N ARG A 334 21.30 13.42 3.66
CA ARG A 334 22.09 14.56 4.15
C ARG A 334 22.62 14.32 5.57
N GLY A 335 21.78 13.72 6.43
CA GLY A 335 22.16 13.29 7.78
C GLY A 335 23.30 12.29 7.72
N ALA A 336 23.14 11.20 6.96
CA ALA A 336 24.13 10.14 6.81
C ALA A 336 25.51 10.64 6.38
N ALA A 337 25.58 11.60 5.45
CA ALA A 337 26.85 12.18 4.99
C ALA A 337 27.60 12.98 6.08
N ARG A 338 26.92 13.39 7.16
CA ARG A 338 27.46 14.23 8.23
C ARG A 338 27.70 13.49 9.55
N ILE A 339 27.30 12.23 9.66
CA ILE A 339 27.45 11.43 10.88
C ILE A 339 28.90 11.02 11.08
N ASP A 340 29.40 11.17 12.31
CA ASP A 340 30.74 10.73 12.74
C ASP A 340 30.71 9.41 13.54
N ALA A 341 29.52 8.92 13.91
CA ALA A 341 29.34 7.71 14.72
C ALA A 341 29.87 6.44 14.01
N GLU A 342 30.39 5.49 14.80
CA GLU A 342 30.91 4.21 14.30
C GLU A 342 29.79 3.33 13.71
N PHE A 343 28.64 3.31 14.37
CA PHE A 343 27.47 2.51 14.01
C PHE A 343 26.31 3.40 13.59
N ILE A 344 25.73 3.08 12.44
CA ILE A 344 24.51 3.70 11.91
C ILE A 344 23.45 2.60 11.79
N VAL A 345 22.43 2.66 12.64
CA VAL A 345 21.27 1.77 12.53
C VAL A 345 20.21 2.48 11.70
N PHE A 346 19.86 1.92 10.56
CA PHE A 346 18.90 2.51 9.63
C PHE A 346 17.53 1.85 9.78
N CYS A 347 16.61 2.52 10.48
CA CYS A 347 15.20 2.16 10.60
C CYS A 347 14.42 2.67 9.37
N GLY A 348 14.44 1.88 8.31
CA GLY A 348 13.83 2.18 7.03
C GLY A 348 13.88 0.96 6.12
N VAL A 349 14.05 1.19 4.82
CA VAL A 349 14.10 0.13 3.80
C VAL A 349 15.48 0.03 3.15
N HIS A 350 15.76 -1.12 2.53
CA HIS A 350 17.10 -1.54 2.12
C HIS A 350 17.84 -0.51 1.28
N PHE A 351 17.21 0.06 0.24
CA PHE A 351 17.86 1.05 -0.62
C PHE A 351 18.27 2.34 0.12
N MET A 352 17.57 2.69 1.21
CA MET A 352 17.91 3.87 2.02
C MET A 352 19.15 3.58 2.86
N ALA A 353 19.23 2.37 3.43
CA ALA A 353 20.41 1.92 4.14
C ALA A 353 21.61 1.74 3.20
N GLU A 354 21.40 1.27 1.96
CA GLU A 354 22.44 1.26 0.92
C GLU A 354 22.95 2.68 0.63
N THR A 355 22.04 3.66 0.55
CA THR A 355 22.40 5.06 0.35
C THR A 355 23.25 5.58 1.53
N ALA A 356 22.88 5.24 2.76
CA ALA A 356 23.69 5.56 3.93
C ALA A 356 25.07 4.86 3.87
N ALA A 357 25.12 3.58 3.45
CA ALA A 357 26.38 2.83 3.32
C ALA A 357 27.30 3.40 2.23
N ILE A 358 26.75 3.91 1.12
CA ILE A 358 27.51 4.58 0.06
C ILE A 358 28.10 5.92 0.54
N LEU A 359 27.35 6.64 1.38
CA LEU A 359 27.76 7.94 1.92
C LEU A 359 28.68 7.84 3.15
N ALA A 360 28.63 6.69 3.85
CA ALA A 360 29.41 6.40 5.04
C ALA A 360 30.92 6.58 4.80
N ARG A 361 31.62 7.03 5.84
CA ARG A 361 33.07 7.16 5.89
C ARG A 361 33.73 5.81 6.11
N PRO A 362 35.01 5.65 5.72
CA PRO A 362 35.76 4.43 6.01
C PRO A 362 35.72 4.07 7.50
N GLY A 363 35.37 2.83 7.82
CA GLY A 363 35.27 2.34 9.19
C GLY A 363 33.87 2.42 9.80
N GLN A 364 32.94 3.20 9.24
CA GLN A 364 31.55 3.20 9.71
C GLN A 364 30.82 1.93 9.27
N VAL A 365 29.89 1.47 10.11
CA VAL A 365 29.09 0.27 9.90
C VAL A 365 27.62 0.67 9.85
N VAL A 366 26.98 0.39 8.71
CA VAL A 366 25.53 0.56 8.55
C VAL A 366 24.83 -0.78 8.73
N VAL A 367 23.82 -0.83 9.58
CA VAL A 367 23.01 -2.02 9.84
C VAL A 367 21.51 -1.71 9.75
N MET A 368 20.71 -2.74 9.50
CA MET A 368 19.25 -2.66 9.53
C MET A 368 18.66 -3.62 10.57
N PRO A 369 17.60 -3.22 11.29
CA PRO A 369 16.85 -4.13 12.16
C PRO A 369 16.31 -5.37 11.42
N ASP A 370 15.80 -5.16 10.20
CA ASP A 370 15.28 -6.23 9.33
C ASP A 370 15.92 -6.11 7.93
N PRO A 371 16.73 -7.09 7.49
CA PRO A 371 17.37 -7.06 6.18
C PRO A 371 16.39 -7.29 5.01
N ASP A 372 15.22 -7.87 5.28
CA ASP A 372 14.17 -8.15 4.28
C ASP A 372 13.22 -6.96 4.10
N ALA A 373 13.46 -5.83 4.79
CA ALA A 373 12.74 -4.57 4.61
C ALA A 373 13.05 -3.94 3.23
N GLY A 374 12.48 -4.51 2.16
CA GLY A 374 12.65 -4.09 0.77
C GLY A 374 11.80 -2.88 0.35
N CYS A 375 11.53 -2.76 -0.95
CA CYS A 375 10.61 -1.75 -1.48
C CYS A 375 10.07 -2.20 -2.84
N TYR A 376 8.77 -2.50 -2.89
CA TYR A 376 8.11 -2.92 -4.13
C TYR A 376 8.45 -2.03 -5.33
N LEU A 377 8.41 -0.70 -5.16
CA LEU A 377 8.71 0.26 -6.22
C LEU A 377 10.15 0.12 -6.73
N ALA A 378 11.12 -0.06 -5.83
CA ALA A 378 12.51 -0.26 -6.21
C ALA A 378 12.69 -1.56 -7.03
N ASP A 379 11.96 -2.61 -6.65
CA ASP A 379 12.00 -3.92 -7.30
C ASP A 379 11.35 -3.91 -8.69
N THR A 380 10.53 -2.91 -9.02
CA THR A 380 9.96 -2.77 -10.38
C THR A 380 11.00 -2.47 -11.46
N ALA A 381 12.20 -2.00 -11.09
CA ALA A 381 13.30 -1.73 -12.00
C ALA A 381 14.53 -2.53 -11.59
N THR A 382 14.78 -3.66 -12.25
CA THR A 382 16.02 -4.41 -12.04
C THR A 382 17.17 -3.80 -12.86
N PRO A 383 18.43 -3.92 -12.42
CA PRO A 383 19.59 -3.47 -13.19
C PRO A 383 19.62 -4.02 -14.62
N GLU A 384 19.24 -5.27 -14.82
CA GLU A 384 19.21 -5.94 -16.12
C GLU A 384 18.13 -5.35 -17.02
N ALA A 385 16.93 -5.11 -16.48
CA ALA A 385 15.82 -4.54 -17.23
C ALA A 385 16.10 -3.08 -17.63
N VAL A 386 16.70 -2.29 -16.74
CA VAL A 386 17.11 -0.90 -17.03
C VAL A 386 18.25 -0.88 -18.04
N GLN A 387 19.22 -1.79 -17.95
CA GLN A 387 20.30 -1.90 -18.93
C GLN A 387 19.76 -2.28 -20.31
N ALA A 388 18.85 -3.25 -20.41
CA ALA A 388 18.22 -3.62 -21.67
C ALA A 388 17.42 -2.44 -22.29
N ALA A 389 16.75 -1.63 -21.46
CA ALA A 389 16.10 -0.41 -21.92
C ALA A 389 17.12 0.61 -22.44
N TRP A 390 18.23 0.79 -21.73
CA TRP A 390 19.31 1.69 -22.16
C TRP A 390 19.96 1.26 -23.48
N ASP A 391 20.16 -0.05 -23.67
CA ASP A 391 20.71 -0.61 -24.92
C ASP A 391 19.75 -0.35 -26.08
N TYR A 392 18.44 -0.49 -25.85
CA TYR A 392 17.42 -0.11 -26.84
C TYR A 392 17.47 1.40 -27.15
N LEU A 393 17.54 2.26 -26.14
CA LEU A 393 17.69 3.71 -26.35
C LEU A 393 18.97 4.03 -27.13
N THR A 394 20.05 3.29 -26.88
CA THR A 394 21.33 3.42 -27.59
C THR A 394 21.19 3.05 -29.07
N ALA A 395 20.31 2.11 -29.41
CA ALA A 395 19.99 1.80 -30.80
C ALA A 395 19.09 2.86 -31.49
N VAL A 396 18.32 3.64 -30.72
CA VAL A 396 17.44 4.69 -31.24
C VAL A 396 18.20 5.97 -31.62
N PHE A 397 19.23 6.31 -30.84
CA PHE A 397 20.03 7.53 -30.96
C PHE A 397 21.44 7.25 -31.47
N LYS A 398 22.04 8.20 -32.20
CA LYS A 398 23.44 8.05 -32.66
C LYS A 398 24.45 8.17 -31.52
N ASP A 399 24.17 9.05 -30.57
CA ASP A 399 24.94 9.26 -29.35
C ASP A 399 23.98 9.44 -28.17
N ILE A 400 23.75 8.36 -27.41
CA ILE A 400 22.85 8.40 -26.26
C ILE A 400 23.34 9.36 -25.17
N GLU A 401 24.66 9.53 -25.01
CA GLU A 401 25.27 10.38 -24.00
C GLU A 401 25.16 11.88 -24.32
N ALA A 402 24.75 12.24 -25.53
CA ALA A 402 24.34 13.60 -25.88
C ALA A 402 22.82 13.82 -25.78
N GLU A 403 22.03 12.75 -25.76
CA GLU A 403 20.58 12.81 -25.99
C GLU A 403 19.74 12.57 -24.74
N VAL A 404 20.18 11.70 -23.83
CA VAL A 404 19.37 11.21 -22.70
C VAL A 404 20.13 11.28 -21.39
N THR A 405 19.57 11.93 -20.37
CA THR A 405 20.09 11.89 -18.98
C THR A 405 19.29 10.86 -18.17
N PRO A 406 19.91 9.81 -17.61
CA PRO A 406 19.20 8.92 -16.69
C PRO A 406 19.05 9.58 -15.32
N ILE A 407 17.84 9.56 -14.77
CA ILE A 407 17.55 9.99 -13.40
C ILE A 407 16.89 8.84 -12.69
N THR A 408 17.48 8.41 -11.58
CA THR A 408 16.85 7.44 -10.69
C THR A 408 16.30 8.12 -9.44
N TYR A 409 15.08 7.78 -9.06
CA TYR A 409 14.58 8.10 -7.73
C TYR A 409 15.36 7.29 -6.69
N VAL A 410 15.56 7.85 -5.49
CA VAL A 410 16.33 7.22 -4.41
C VAL A 410 15.82 5.83 -4.06
N ASN A 411 14.52 5.57 -4.28
CA ASN A 411 13.84 4.29 -4.20
C ASN A 411 14.26 3.34 -5.33
N SER A 412 15.54 2.98 -5.37
CA SER A 412 16.19 2.14 -6.39
C SER A 412 17.41 1.44 -5.79
N ALA A 413 17.81 0.28 -6.33
CA ALA A 413 19.01 -0.41 -5.88
C ALA A 413 20.28 0.45 -6.06
N ALA A 414 21.32 0.21 -5.25
CA ALA A 414 22.64 0.85 -5.41
C ALA A 414 23.20 0.74 -6.84
N ALA A 415 23.01 -0.42 -7.50
CA ALA A 415 23.43 -0.64 -8.88
C ALA A 415 22.78 0.35 -9.88
N LEU A 416 21.53 0.76 -9.65
CA LEU A 416 20.83 1.74 -10.48
C LEU A 416 21.30 3.18 -10.23
N LYS A 417 21.72 3.49 -9.01
CA LYS A 417 22.41 4.75 -8.69
C LYS A 417 23.78 4.79 -9.39
N ALA A 418 24.52 3.69 -9.37
CA ALA A 418 25.79 3.55 -10.08
C ALA A 418 25.62 3.67 -11.60
N PHE A 419 24.57 3.06 -12.16
CA PHE A 419 24.17 3.24 -13.55
C PHE A 419 24.00 4.72 -13.90
N CYS A 420 23.25 5.49 -13.09
CA CYS A 420 23.10 6.93 -13.31
C CYS A 420 24.45 7.65 -13.22
N GLY A 421 25.28 7.32 -12.23
CA GLY A 421 26.60 7.93 -12.05
C GLY A 421 27.49 7.78 -13.28
N ARG A 422 27.53 6.56 -13.84
CA ARG A 422 28.28 6.19 -15.05
C ARG A 422 27.83 6.95 -16.30
N HIS A 423 26.54 7.17 -16.46
CA HIS A 423 25.93 7.79 -17.65
C HIS A 423 25.66 9.31 -17.49
N GLY A 424 26.37 9.98 -16.58
CA GLY A 424 26.22 11.43 -16.35
C GLY A 424 24.90 11.86 -15.70
N GLY A 425 24.13 10.90 -15.19
CA GLY A 425 22.83 11.06 -14.55
C GLY A 425 22.86 11.47 -13.08
N ALA A 426 21.71 11.48 -12.43
CA ALA A 426 21.58 11.89 -11.03
C ALA A 426 20.58 11.00 -10.26
N VAL A 427 20.69 11.03 -8.93
CA VAL A 427 19.62 10.55 -8.04
C VAL A 427 18.67 11.71 -7.75
N CYS A 428 17.40 11.44 -7.49
CA CYS A 428 16.46 12.42 -6.96
C CYS A 428 15.64 11.86 -5.80
N THR A 429 14.91 12.72 -5.11
CA THR A 429 13.89 12.39 -4.12
C THR A 429 12.58 13.10 -4.48
N SER A 430 11.46 12.76 -3.83
CA SER A 430 10.22 13.55 -4.01
C SER A 430 10.35 15.01 -3.58
N SER A 431 11.34 15.34 -2.74
CA SER A 431 11.62 16.70 -2.27
C SER A 431 12.40 17.55 -3.28
N ASN A 432 13.19 16.96 -4.18
CA ASN A 432 14.03 17.70 -5.13
C ASN A 432 13.95 17.21 -6.59
N ALA A 433 13.01 16.33 -6.93
CA ALA A 433 12.83 15.80 -8.28
C ALA A 433 12.71 16.90 -9.33
N GLU A 434 12.02 18.00 -9.02
CA GLU A 434 11.88 19.12 -9.95
C GLU A 434 13.23 19.80 -10.27
N ALA A 435 14.03 20.07 -9.24
CA ALA A 435 15.34 20.70 -9.41
C ALA A 435 16.27 19.80 -10.25
N VAL A 436 16.31 18.50 -9.93
CA VAL A 436 17.12 17.50 -10.64
C VAL A 436 16.64 17.34 -12.09
N LEU A 437 15.34 17.22 -12.32
CA LEU A 437 14.75 17.07 -13.66
C LEU A 437 15.00 18.33 -14.52
N ARG A 438 14.89 19.52 -13.92
CA ARG A 438 15.20 20.80 -14.58
C ARG A 438 16.67 20.89 -14.99
N ALA A 439 17.58 20.56 -14.08
CA ALA A 439 19.02 20.56 -14.37
C ALA A 439 19.37 19.56 -15.48
N ALA A 440 18.78 18.36 -15.46
CA ALA A 440 19.02 17.34 -16.47
C ALA A 440 18.52 17.76 -17.87
N LEU A 441 17.35 18.38 -17.97
CA LEU A 441 16.78 18.88 -19.23
C LEU A 441 17.48 20.14 -19.77
N GLN A 442 18.28 20.83 -18.95
CA GLN A 442 19.18 21.88 -19.41
C GLN A 442 20.47 21.30 -20.01
N GLN A 443 20.87 20.09 -19.59
CA GLN A 443 22.09 19.43 -20.06
C GLN A 443 21.86 18.62 -21.34
N ARG A 444 20.78 17.83 -21.37
CA ARG A 444 20.43 16.96 -22.51
C ARG A 444 18.95 17.14 -22.88
N PRO A 445 18.56 16.92 -24.14
CA PRO A 445 17.18 17.14 -24.59
C PRO A 445 16.14 16.26 -23.88
N ARG A 446 16.55 15.10 -23.35
CA ARG A 446 15.63 14.09 -22.78
C ARG A 446 16.11 13.54 -21.45
N VAL A 447 15.15 13.04 -20.69
CA VAL A 447 15.41 12.33 -19.43
C VAL A 447 14.80 10.93 -19.48
N PHE A 448 15.54 9.94 -19.00
CA PHE A 448 15.02 8.61 -18.67
C PHE A 448 14.84 8.51 -17.16
N PHE A 449 13.60 8.55 -16.68
CA PHE A 449 13.23 8.65 -15.27
C PHE A 449 12.69 7.32 -14.74
N PHE A 450 13.26 6.81 -13.65
CA PHE A 450 12.89 5.51 -13.07
C PHE A 450 13.09 5.44 -11.56
N PRO A 451 12.46 4.50 -10.84
CA PRO A 451 11.42 3.58 -11.32
C PRO A 451 10.00 4.19 -11.35
N ASP A 452 9.75 5.30 -10.66
CA ASP A 452 8.39 5.77 -10.41
C ASP A 452 7.83 6.64 -11.55
N GLN A 453 6.81 6.12 -12.25
CA GLN A 453 6.15 6.84 -13.33
C GLN A 453 5.39 8.07 -12.85
N HIS A 454 4.82 8.03 -11.65
CA HIS A 454 3.95 9.08 -11.13
C HIS A 454 4.77 10.26 -10.67
N LEU A 455 5.83 10.03 -9.88
CA LEU A 455 6.76 11.09 -9.49
C LEU A 455 7.34 11.78 -10.73
N GLY A 456 7.83 11.01 -11.71
CA GLY A 456 8.39 11.56 -12.95
C GLY A 456 7.37 12.37 -13.75
N ARG A 457 6.17 11.80 -13.98
CA ARG A 457 5.09 12.44 -14.74
C ARG A 457 4.57 13.70 -14.06
N ASN A 458 4.23 13.62 -12.78
CA ASN A 458 3.64 14.71 -12.02
C ASN A 458 4.64 15.87 -11.90
N THR A 459 5.92 15.57 -11.67
CA THR A 459 6.99 16.58 -11.66
C THR A 459 7.15 17.24 -13.02
N ALA A 460 7.23 16.47 -14.11
CA ALA A 460 7.35 16.98 -15.47
C ALA A 460 6.16 17.87 -15.87
N ARG A 461 4.93 17.46 -15.51
CA ARG A 461 3.72 18.25 -15.77
C ARG A 461 3.72 19.57 -15.01
N ARG A 462 4.13 19.58 -13.74
CA ARG A 462 4.27 20.82 -12.95
C ARG A 462 5.29 21.78 -13.56
N MET A 463 6.30 21.26 -14.25
CA MET A 463 7.27 22.04 -15.03
C MET A 463 6.75 22.53 -16.40
N GLY A 464 5.51 22.20 -16.77
CA GLY A 464 4.90 22.58 -18.04
C GLY A 464 5.21 21.66 -19.22
N ILE A 465 5.78 20.47 -18.98
CA ILE A 465 5.99 19.47 -20.04
C ILE A 465 4.64 18.81 -20.33
N ARG A 466 4.25 18.75 -21.61
CA ARG A 466 2.95 18.20 -22.01
C ARG A 466 2.96 16.67 -22.00
N LEU A 467 1.78 16.06 -21.89
CA LEU A 467 1.64 14.59 -21.87
C LEU A 467 2.09 13.92 -23.18
N ASP A 468 1.93 14.59 -24.33
CA ASP A 468 2.41 14.13 -25.63
C ASP A 468 3.94 14.20 -25.76
N GLU A 469 4.62 14.92 -24.87
CA GLU A 469 6.08 14.96 -24.76
C GLU A 469 6.61 13.93 -23.74
N MET A 470 5.76 13.04 -23.23
CA MET A 470 6.13 11.98 -22.30
C MET A 470 5.81 10.62 -22.89
N VAL A 471 6.71 9.65 -22.72
CA VAL A 471 6.46 8.28 -23.12
C VAL A 471 6.63 7.33 -21.94
N LEU A 472 5.65 6.47 -21.71
CA LEU A 472 5.74 5.42 -20.71
C LEU A 472 6.44 4.20 -21.32
N TRP A 473 7.51 3.76 -20.69
CA TRP A 473 8.22 2.54 -21.07
C TRP A 473 7.34 1.32 -20.82
N ASN A 474 7.45 0.31 -21.68
CA ASN A 474 6.79 -0.98 -21.49
C ASN A 474 7.86 -2.07 -21.63
N VAL A 475 8.06 -2.80 -20.53
CA VAL A 475 9.13 -3.79 -20.39
C VAL A 475 8.97 -5.01 -21.33
N ARG A 476 7.76 -5.26 -21.84
CA ARG A 476 7.50 -6.35 -22.79
C ARG A 476 7.52 -5.86 -24.24
N GLN A 477 6.98 -4.67 -24.48
CA GLN A 477 6.90 -4.08 -25.81
C GLN A 477 7.33 -2.61 -25.73
N PRO A 478 8.63 -2.33 -25.89
CA PRO A 478 9.15 -0.96 -25.83
C PRO A 478 8.41 -0.01 -26.77
N PRO A 479 8.29 1.28 -26.41
CA PRO A 479 7.69 2.28 -27.29
C PRO A 479 8.42 2.36 -28.64
N PRO A 480 7.73 2.70 -29.74
CA PRO A 480 8.38 2.85 -31.02
C PRO A 480 9.43 3.96 -30.99
N ALA A 481 10.52 3.80 -31.73
CA ALA A 481 11.64 4.73 -31.78
C ALA A 481 11.22 6.18 -32.06
N GLU A 482 10.18 6.39 -32.87
CA GLU A 482 9.66 7.74 -33.16
C GLU A 482 9.08 8.43 -31.93
N ALA A 483 8.27 7.71 -31.13
CA ALA A 483 7.73 8.25 -29.87
C ALA A 483 8.86 8.61 -28.89
N ILE A 484 9.92 7.79 -28.84
CA ILE A 484 11.10 8.05 -27.99
C ILE A 484 11.84 9.31 -28.45
N ARG A 485 11.98 9.53 -29.76
CA ARG A 485 12.64 10.74 -30.30
C ARG A 485 11.82 12.01 -30.03
N GLN A 486 10.49 11.91 -30.02
CA GLN A 486 9.61 13.05 -29.74
C GLN A 486 9.47 13.35 -28.24
N ALA A 487 9.68 12.35 -27.38
CA ALA A 487 9.57 12.52 -25.94
C ALA A 487 10.70 13.39 -25.37
N ARG A 488 10.36 14.21 -24.37
CA ARG A 488 11.29 14.88 -23.46
C ARG A 488 11.52 14.07 -22.18
N VAL A 489 10.54 13.27 -21.76
CA VAL A 489 10.63 12.42 -20.57
C VAL A 489 10.19 11.00 -20.91
N ILE A 490 11.07 10.03 -20.69
CA ILE A 490 10.84 8.59 -20.82
C ILE A 490 10.67 8.06 -19.40
N LEU A 491 9.49 7.54 -19.08
CA LEU A 491 9.10 7.12 -17.73
C LEU A 491 9.18 5.60 -17.61
N TRP A 492 9.84 5.07 -16.59
CA TRP A 492 9.73 3.65 -16.24
C TRP A 492 8.33 3.34 -15.70
N PRO A 493 7.73 2.16 -15.99
CA PRO A 493 6.36 1.86 -15.61
C PRO A 493 6.21 1.36 -14.16
N GLY A 494 7.06 1.78 -13.23
CA GLY A 494 6.93 1.45 -11.82
C GLY A 494 5.99 2.41 -11.09
N ALA A 495 5.39 1.95 -10.00
CA ALA A 495 4.53 2.74 -9.12
C ALA A 495 4.59 2.21 -7.69
N CYS A 496 4.47 3.11 -6.71
CA CYS A 496 4.39 2.73 -5.32
C CYS A 496 3.05 2.04 -4.99
N HIS A 497 3.11 0.81 -4.47
CA HIS A 497 1.92 0.03 -4.10
C HIS A 497 1.05 0.72 -3.03
N VAL A 498 1.63 1.61 -2.22
CA VAL A 498 0.91 2.43 -1.22
C VAL A 498 0.14 3.54 -1.93
N HIS A 499 0.81 4.37 -2.73
CA HIS A 499 0.22 5.58 -3.29
C HIS A 499 -0.70 5.36 -4.48
N GLN A 500 -0.51 4.27 -5.24
CA GLN A 500 -1.44 3.90 -6.33
C GLN A 500 -2.84 3.53 -5.82
N ARG A 501 -3.00 3.26 -4.52
CA ARG A 501 -4.29 2.93 -3.89
C ARG A 501 -5.19 4.16 -3.71
N PHE A 502 -4.66 5.36 -3.89
CA PHE A 502 -5.49 6.57 -3.92
C PHE A 502 -6.14 6.71 -5.29
N LEU A 503 -7.45 6.95 -5.30
CA LEU A 503 -8.28 7.05 -6.50
C LEU A 503 -9.02 8.40 -6.49
N PRO A 504 -9.40 8.96 -7.66
CA PRO A 504 -10.17 10.20 -7.76
C PRO A 504 -11.42 10.24 -6.86
N GLN A 505 -12.13 9.12 -6.77
CA GLN A 505 -13.30 8.96 -5.91
C GLN A 505 -13.02 9.22 -4.43
N HIS A 506 -11.79 8.98 -3.94
CA HIS A 506 -11.42 9.30 -2.56
C HIS A 506 -11.37 10.80 -2.32
N VAL A 507 -10.89 11.57 -3.31
CA VAL A 507 -10.88 13.05 -3.24
C VAL A 507 -12.31 13.60 -3.24
N HIS A 508 -13.16 13.09 -4.12
CA HIS A 508 -14.58 13.47 -4.16
C HIS A 508 -15.29 13.15 -2.84
N ALA A 509 -15.14 11.93 -2.34
CA ALA A 509 -15.75 11.51 -1.08
C ALA A 509 -15.23 12.33 0.12
N ALA A 510 -13.95 12.71 0.16
CA ALA A 510 -13.43 13.59 1.21
C ALA A 510 -14.13 14.95 1.21
N ARG A 511 -14.30 15.55 0.03
CA ARG A 511 -14.98 16.85 -0.14
C ARG A 511 -16.47 16.80 0.16
N GLU A 512 -17.14 15.69 -0.14
CA GLU A 512 -18.55 15.46 0.21
C GLU A 512 -18.75 15.34 1.73
N ARG A 513 -17.83 14.66 2.43
CA ARG A 513 -17.93 14.46 3.89
C ARG A 513 -17.64 15.72 4.69
N ALA A 514 -16.71 16.56 4.23
CA ALA A 514 -16.25 17.71 4.98
C ALA A 514 -16.09 18.94 4.09
N ALA A 515 -16.97 19.92 4.27
CA ALA A 515 -16.81 21.23 3.67
C ALA A 515 -15.46 21.86 4.11
N CYS A 516 -14.82 22.56 3.17
CA CYS A 516 -13.53 23.24 3.35
C CYS A 516 -12.33 22.32 3.70
N VAL A 517 -12.44 21.01 3.48
CA VAL A 517 -11.29 20.10 3.61
C VAL A 517 -10.19 20.45 2.61
N GLN A 518 -8.95 20.50 3.08
CA GLN A 518 -7.75 20.61 2.26
C GLN A 518 -7.23 19.20 1.93
N VAL A 519 -7.02 18.93 0.65
CA VAL A 519 -6.54 17.65 0.14
C VAL A 519 -5.08 17.81 -0.27
N ILE A 520 -4.18 17.14 0.44
CA ILE A 520 -2.74 17.14 0.13
C ILE A 520 -2.25 15.72 -0.09
N VAL A 521 -1.52 15.48 -1.18
CA VAL A 521 -1.11 14.11 -1.58
C VAL A 521 0.37 14.00 -1.90
N HIS A 522 0.94 12.82 -1.74
CA HIS A 522 2.31 12.56 -2.17
C HIS A 522 2.40 12.52 -3.71
N PRO A 523 3.49 13.00 -4.35
CA PRO A 523 3.63 13.01 -5.81
C PRO A 523 3.76 11.63 -6.46
N GLU A 524 3.90 10.55 -5.67
CA GLU A 524 3.80 9.15 -6.13
C GLU A 524 2.34 8.73 -6.39
N CYS A 525 1.35 9.54 -6.03
CA CYS A 525 -0.06 9.28 -6.35
C CYS A 525 -0.34 9.37 -7.86
N PRO A 526 -1.34 8.63 -8.37
CA PRO A 526 -1.79 8.76 -9.75
C PRO A 526 -2.08 10.21 -10.14
N MET A 527 -1.76 10.56 -11.38
CA MET A 527 -1.88 11.93 -11.89
C MET A 527 -3.28 12.50 -11.68
N GLN A 528 -4.32 11.69 -11.89
CA GLN A 528 -5.71 12.12 -11.70
C GLN A 528 -6.04 12.47 -10.25
N VAL A 529 -5.34 11.87 -9.27
CA VAL A 529 -5.47 12.22 -7.85
C VAL A 529 -4.74 13.51 -7.56
N VAL A 530 -3.52 13.66 -8.08
CA VAL A 530 -2.72 14.90 -7.93
C VAL A 530 -3.44 16.10 -8.55
N ASP A 531 -4.02 15.93 -9.74
CA ASP A 531 -4.78 16.98 -10.44
C ASP A 531 -6.04 17.43 -9.67
N LEU A 532 -6.60 16.56 -8.82
CA LEU A 532 -7.78 16.87 -8.00
C LEU A 532 -7.42 17.41 -6.62
N ALA A 533 -6.22 17.15 -6.12
CA ALA A 533 -5.73 17.61 -4.83
C ALA A 533 -5.48 19.12 -4.83
N ASP A 534 -5.53 19.74 -3.65
CA ASP A 534 -5.24 21.16 -3.48
C ASP A 534 -3.72 21.41 -3.48
N ASP A 535 -2.92 20.42 -3.07
CA ASP A 535 -1.46 20.48 -3.10
C ASP A 535 -0.80 19.09 -3.19
N SER A 536 0.47 19.04 -3.59
CA SER A 536 1.27 17.81 -3.62
C SER A 536 2.75 18.02 -3.31
N GLY A 537 3.27 17.19 -2.41
CA GLY A 537 4.68 17.25 -2.02
C GLY A 537 5.17 16.01 -1.26
N SER A 538 6.48 15.98 -0.98
CA SER A 538 7.11 14.92 -0.21
C SER A 538 6.54 14.83 1.21
N THR A 539 6.90 13.77 1.93
CA THR A 539 6.55 13.62 3.34
C THR A 539 6.94 14.84 4.19
N GLY A 540 8.18 15.33 4.04
CA GLY A 540 8.63 16.53 4.75
C GLY A 540 7.82 17.77 4.39
N TYR A 541 7.39 17.90 3.12
CA TYR A 541 6.51 18.99 2.70
C TYR A 541 5.13 18.91 3.36
N ILE A 542 4.49 17.73 3.35
CA ILE A 542 3.19 17.49 3.96
C ILE A 542 3.22 17.84 5.47
N ILE A 543 4.27 17.39 6.17
CA ILE A 543 4.47 17.69 7.60
C ILE A 543 4.53 19.20 7.82
N ARG A 544 5.33 19.93 7.04
CA ARG A 544 5.46 21.38 7.15
C ARG A 544 4.16 22.11 6.83
N ALA A 545 3.39 21.64 5.85
CA ALA A 545 2.10 22.21 5.49
C ALA A 545 1.09 22.12 6.64
N VAL A 546 0.99 20.95 7.28
CA VAL A 546 0.12 20.73 8.45
C VAL A 546 0.61 21.52 9.66
N GLN A 547 1.92 21.57 9.90
CA GLN A 547 2.53 22.35 10.99
C GLN A 547 2.31 23.85 10.86
N ALA A 548 2.34 24.38 9.63
CA ALA A 548 2.13 25.80 9.37
C ALA A 548 0.64 26.20 9.33
N ALA A 549 -0.27 25.23 9.38
CA ALA A 549 -1.71 25.47 9.32
C ALA A 549 -2.23 26.11 10.61
N LEU A 550 -3.28 26.93 10.47
CA LEU A 550 -3.99 27.49 11.62
C LEU A 550 -4.79 26.38 12.35
N PRO A 551 -5.01 26.50 13.67
CA PRO A 551 -5.93 25.61 14.38
C PRO A 551 -7.32 25.55 13.73
N GLY A 552 -7.97 24.39 13.77
CA GLY A 552 -9.29 24.16 13.21
C GLY A 552 -9.34 23.81 11.71
N THR A 553 -8.19 23.74 11.03
CA THR A 553 -8.14 23.27 9.63
C THR A 553 -8.50 21.80 9.51
N ARG A 554 -9.07 21.43 8.36
CA ARG A 554 -9.46 20.06 8.01
C ARG A 554 -8.58 19.54 6.88
N TRP A 555 -8.00 18.37 7.05
CA TRP A 555 -7.06 17.76 6.11
C TRP A 555 -7.47 16.35 5.73
N ALA A 556 -7.43 16.06 4.43
CA ALA A 556 -7.44 14.72 3.87
C ALA A 556 -6.09 14.45 3.20
N ILE A 557 -5.28 13.58 3.81
CA ILE A 557 -3.88 13.38 3.42
C ILE A 557 -3.71 12.07 2.65
N GLY A 558 -3.24 12.15 1.40
CA GLY A 558 -2.96 11.01 0.54
C GLY A 558 -1.51 10.55 0.61
N THR A 559 -1.14 9.83 1.66
CA THR A 559 0.19 9.20 1.78
C THR A 559 0.14 7.97 2.72
N GLU A 560 1.28 7.43 3.12
CA GLU A 560 1.35 6.32 4.08
C GLU A 560 0.69 6.67 5.41
N THR A 561 -0.11 5.74 5.93
CA THR A 561 -1.08 6.01 7.00
C THR A 561 -0.46 6.30 8.36
N ARG A 562 0.67 5.68 8.72
CA ARG A 562 1.31 5.92 10.03
C ARG A 562 1.72 7.38 10.18
N LEU A 563 2.15 8.01 9.10
CA LEU A 563 2.39 9.46 9.11
C LEU A 563 1.12 10.25 9.40
N VAL A 564 0.02 9.92 8.72
CA VAL A 564 -1.25 10.65 8.86
C VAL A 564 -1.78 10.53 10.29
N GLU A 565 -1.76 9.33 10.85
CA GLU A 565 -2.15 9.08 12.24
C GLU A 565 -1.24 9.80 13.24
N ARG A 566 0.07 9.85 12.98
CA ARG A 566 1.00 10.62 13.81
C ARG A 566 0.68 12.10 13.78
N LEU A 567 0.41 12.66 12.60
CA LEU A 567 0.02 14.06 12.46
C LEU A 567 -1.29 14.34 13.20
N GLN A 568 -2.28 13.44 13.13
CA GLN A 568 -3.52 13.55 13.88
C GLN A 568 -3.28 13.60 15.41
N ARG A 569 -2.36 12.78 15.93
CA ARG A 569 -1.98 12.79 17.36
C ARG A 569 -1.21 14.06 17.76
N GLN A 570 -0.33 14.55 16.88
CA GLN A 570 0.53 15.71 17.15
C GLN A 570 -0.22 17.04 17.04
N PHE A 571 -1.28 17.11 16.23
CA PHE A 571 -2.06 18.33 15.99
C PHE A 571 -3.55 18.09 16.29
N PRO A 572 -3.93 17.86 17.56
CA PRO A 572 -5.32 17.52 17.92
C PRO A 572 -6.32 18.66 17.68
N ASP A 573 -5.83 19.90 17.58
CA ASP A 573 -6.64 21.07 17.22
C ASP A 573 -6.99 21.13 15.72
N GLN A 574 -6.48 20.20 14.91
CA GLN A 574 -6.78 20.06 13.49
C GLN A 574 -7.54 18.74 13.24
N GLU A 575 -8.43 18.74 12.25
CA GLU A 575 -9.11 17.52 11.83
C GLU A 575 -8.32 16.86 10.70
N ILE A 576 -7.50 15.87 11.04
CA ILE A 576 -6.61 15.18 10.08
C ILE A 576 -7.09 13.75 9.86
N ARG A 577 -7.26 13.36 8.59
CA ARG A 577 -7.68 12.01 8.20
C ARG A 577 -6.90 11.52 6.98
N SER A 578 -6.80 10.20 6.83
CA SER A 578 -6.31 9.60 5.58
C SER A 578 -7.30 9.88 4.44
N LEU A 579 -6.78 10.12 3.23
CA LEU A 579 -7.62 10.38 2.05
C LEU A 579 -8.50 9.17 1.70
N ALA A 580 -8.00 7.94 1.90
CA ALA A 580 -8.73 6.71 1.63
C ALA A 580 -9.41 6.18 2.89
N GLU A 581 -10.66 5.70 2.78
CA GLU A 581 -11.36 5.01 3.89
C GLU A 581 -10.65 3.72 4.32
N ALA A 582 -9.96 3.05 3.39
CA ALA A 582 -9.10 1.90 3.66
C ALA A 582 -7.64 2.37 3.58
N PRO A 583 -7.06 2.83 4.69
CA PRO A 583 -5.77 3.50 4.69
C PRO A 583 -4.66 2.61 4.12
N PRO A 584 -3.74 3.14 3.29
CA PRO A 584 -2.61 2.37 2.83
C PRO A 584 -1.44 2.41 3.81
N PHE A 585 -0.98 1.22 4.18
CA PHE A 585 0.23 1.00 4.98
C PHE A 585 1.34 0.49 4.09
N CYS A 586 2.57 0.94 4.34
CA CYS A 586 3.74 0.33 3.70
C CYS A 586 4.13 -0.92 4.49
N ARG A 587 4.05 -2.09 3.86
CA ARG A 587 4.48 -3.37 4.43
C ARG A 587 5.93 -3.32 4.92
N TYR A 588 6.82 -2.88 4.02
CA TYR A 588 8.25 -2.94 4.26
C TYR A 588 8.71 -2.00 5.37
N MET A 589 8.09 -0.81 5.48
CA MET A 589 8.34 0.07 6.61
C MET A 589 7.88 -0.54 7.93
N GLY A 590 6.79 -1.33 7.92
CA GLY A 590 6.26 -2.01 9.09
C GLY A 590 7.10 -3.20 9.59
N GLN A 591 8.08 -3.69 8.82
CA GLN A 591 8.93 -4.82 9.21
C GLN A 591 9.93 -4.49 10.32
N THR A 592 10.40 -3.24 10.38
CA THR A 592 11.17 -2.78 11.54
C THR A 592 10.23 -2.66 12.73
N THR A 593 10.52 -3.39 13.80
CA THR A 593 9.74 -3.45 15.05
C THR A 593 10.64 -3.06 16.22
N LEU A 594 10.05 -2.81 17.39
CA LEU A 594 10.84 -2.56 18.59
C LEU A 594 11.68 -3.77 19.00
N GLY A 595 11.17 -4.99 18.77
CA GLY A 595 11.85 -6.24 19.08
C GLY A 595 13.14 -6.42 18.26
N ASN A 596 13.04 -6.38 16.93
CA ASN A 596 14.23 -6.54 16.08
C ASN A 596 15.22 -5.37 16.20
N LEU A 597 14.74 -4.16 16.51
CA LEU A 597 15.63 -3.03 16.84
C LEU A 597 16.42 -3.31 18.13
N ALA A 598 15.74 -3.76 19.20
CA ALA A 598 16.41 -4.11 20.46
C ALA A 598 17.46 -5.20 20.26
N ASP A 599 17.11 -6.25 19.51
CA ASP A 599 18.01 -7.38 19.26
C ASP A 599 19.26 -6.97 18.47
N VAL A 600 19.11 -6.15 17.42
CA VAL A 600 20.26 -5.64 16.64
C VAL A 600 21.14 -4.75 17.50
N LEU A 601 20.55 -3.86 18.30
CA LEU A 601 21.32 -2.98 19.19
C LEU A 601 22.11 -3.78 20.24
N GLU A 602 21.49 -4.77 20.90
CA GLU A 602 22.15 -5.61 21.90
C GLU A 602 23.29 -6.46 21.31
N LYS A 603 23.15 -6.90 20.06
CA LYS A 603 24.23 -7.57 19.33
C LYS A 603 25.39 -6.61 19.03
N LEU A 604 25.09 -5.40 18.55
CA LEU A 604 26.10 -4.36 18.34
C LEU A 604 26.88 -4.03 19.62
N ALA A 605 26.18 -3.89 20.76
CA ALA A 605 26.81 -3.63 22.05
C ALA A 605 27.78 -4.73 22.50
N ARG A 606 27.57 -5.97 22.04
CA ARG A 606 28.45 -7.13 22.27
C ARG A 606 29.54 -7.30 21.20
N GLY A 607 29.67 -6.35 20.27
CA GLY A 607 30.62 -6.42 19.17
C GLY A 607 30.22 -7.39 18.05
N GLN A 608 28.96 -7.84 18.02
CA GLN A 608 28.41 -8.71 16.98
C GLN A 608 27.69 -7.87 15.92
N ILE A 609 28.23 -7.84 14.71
CA ILE A 609 27.64 -7.11 13.58
C ILE A 609 26.80 -8.10 12.75
N GLU A 610 25.49 -8.01 12.88
CA GLU A 610 24.52 -8.68 12.02
C GLU A 610 23.83 -7.65 11.10
N ASN A 611 23.23 -8.14 10.01
CA ASN A 611 22.47 -7.32 9.07
C ASN A 611 23.24 -6.11 8.52
N ARG A 612 24.57 -6.26 8.35
CA ARG A 612 25.41 -5.23 7.77
C ARG A 612 25.00 -4.99 6.33
N VAL A 613 24.71 -3.73 6.01
CA VAL A 613 24.47 -3.31 4.64
C VAL A 613 25.80 -2.95 4.00
N THR A 614 26.10 -3.58 2.87
CA THR A 614 27.34 -3.34 2.12
C THR A 614 27.02 -3.12 0.65
N VAL A 615 27.84 -2.29 0.01
CA VAL A 615 27.83 -2.04 -1.43
C VAL A 615 29.25 -2.22 -1.91
N ASP A 616 29.46 -2.93 -3.02
CA ASP A 616 30.81 -3.12 -3.55
C ASP A 616 31.45 -1.78 -3.94
N ALA A 617 32.79 -1.71 -3.90
CA ALA A 617 33.51 -0.45 -4.03
C ALA A 617 33.24 0.28 -5.37
N THR A 618 33.11 -0.47 -6.47
CA THR A 618 32.87 0.09 -7.80
C THR A 618 31.47 0.69 -7.88
N THR A 619 30.46 -0.06 -7.44
CA THR A 619 29.08 0.43 -7.37
C THR A 619 28.98 1.64 -6.44
N ALA A 620 29.61 1.60 -5.27
CA ALA A 620 29.59 2.70 -4.31
C ALA A 620 30.21 3.97 -4.89
N GLN A 621 31.36 3.87 -5.55
CA GLN A 621 32.03 5.01 -6.18
C GLN A 621 31.15 5.67 -7.24
N LEU A 622 30.57 4.88 -8.15
CA LEU A 622 29.72 5.41 -9.22
C LEU A 622 28.40 5.96 -8.67
N ALA A 623 27.77 5.26 -7.74
CA ALA A 623 26.53 5.71 -7.11
C ALA A 623 26.72 7.02 -6.36
N ARG A 624 27.89 7.20 -5.71
CA ARG A 624 28.24 8.44 -5.02
C ARG A 624 28.25 9.65 -5.94
N LEU A 625 28.73 9.52 -7.18
CA LEU A 625 28.68 10.61 -8.17
C LEU A 625 27.24 11.08 -8.45
N ALA A 626 26.31 10.14 -8.59
CA ALA A 626 24.90 10.48 -8.82
C ALA A 626 24.22 11.08 -7.58
N LEU A 627 24.59 10.60 -6.38
CA LEU A 627 24.12 11.13 -5.10
C LEU A 627 24.67 12.54 -4.82
N GLU A 628 25.92 12.83 -5.16
CA GLU A 628 26.50 14.17 -4.98
C GLU A 628 25.78 15.20 -5.86
N ARG A 629 25.44 14.83 -7.11
CA ARG A 629 24.59 15.66 -7.99
C ARG A 629 23.21 15.91 -7.38
N MET A 630 22.61 14.91 -6.73
CA MET A 630 21.35 15.06 -5.99
C MET A 630 21.49 16.06 -4.83
N LEU A 631 22.55 15.95 -4.05
CA LEU A 631 22.76 16.75 -2.84
C LEU A 631 23.10 18.21 -3.16
N ALA A 632 23.67 18.47 -4.34
CA ALA A 632 23.96 19.80 -4.84
C ALA A 632 22.74 20.52 -5.47
N SER A 633 21.64 19.79 -5.72
CA SER A 633 20.44 20.30 -6.39
C SER A 633 19.37 20.84 -5.45
#